data_AF-A0A6I1F373-F1
#
_entry.id   AF-A0A6I1F373-F1
#
_cell.length_a   1.000
_cell.length_b   1.000
_cell.length_c   1.000
_cell.angle_alpha   90.00
_cell.angle_beta   90.00
_cell.angle_gamma   90.00
#
_symmetry.space_group_name_H-M   'P 1'
#
loop_
_entity.id
_entity.type
_entity.pdbx_description
1 polymer ?
#
loop_
_entity_poly.entity_id
_entity_poly.type
_entity_poly.pdbx_seq_one_letter_code
_entity_poly.pdbx_strand_id
1 'polypeptide(L)' 'MKQLMNVASKLEVEKKKRAVLRLEMDYELATLFEAMNEKNEKQKVESKSKLERIRQELLKMNAL' A
#
# COMPACT_ATOMS: atom_id res chain seq x y z
N MET A 1 -25.00 10.10 20.41
CA MET A 1 -25.12 9.52 19.04
C MET A 1 -24.13 10.10 18.02
N LYS A 2 -24.04 11.43 17.81
CA LYS A 2 -23.13 12.05 16.80
C LYS A 2 -21.65 11.61 16.89
N GLN A 3 -21.08 11.50 18.08
CA GLN A 3 -19.68 11.10 18.25
C GLN A 3 -19.41 9.65 17.82
N LEU A 4 -20.34 8.74 18.10
CA LEU A 4 -20.21 7.32 17.71
C LEU A 4 -20.29 7.14 16.18
N MET A 5 -21.16 7.89 15.50
CA MET A 5 -21.25 7.88 14.03
C MET A 5 -19.96 8.40 13.37
N ASN A 6 -19.32 9.41 13.95
CA ASN A 6 -18.06 9.96 13.44
C ASN A 6 -16.88 8.99 13.61
N VAL A 7 -16.88 8.18 14.68
CA VAL A 7 -15.86 7.14 14.88
C VAL A 7 -16.07 6.00 13.87
N ALA A 8 -17.31 5.57 13.65
CA ALA A 8 -17.62 4.51 12.69
C ALA A 8 -17.23 4.90 11.26
N SER A 9 -17.50 6.14 10.83
CA SER A 9 -17.10 6.61 9.50
C SER A 9 -15.58 6.71 9.33
N LYS A 10 -14.85 7.14 10.36
CA LYS A 10 -13.39 7.18 10.36
C LYS A 10 -12.77 5.79 10.23
N LEU A 11 -13.27 4.80 10.96
CA LEU A 11 -12.83 3.41 10.87
C LEU A 11 -13.06 2.83 9.48
N GLU A 12 -14.18 3.16 8.84
CA GLU A 12 -14.49 2.70 7.49
C GLU A 12 -13.54 3.31 6.44
N VAL A 13 -13.20 4.60 6.59
CA VAL A 13 -12.19 5.26 5.75
C VAL A 13 -10.82 4.62 5.93
N GLU A 14 -10.41 4.32 7.17
CA GLU A 14 -9.13 3.65 7.44
C GLU A 14 -9.06 2.25 6.85
N LYS A 15 -10.17 1.48 6.91
CA LYS A 15 -10.28 0.17 6.25
C LYS A 15 -10.13 0.27 4.74
N LYS A 16 -10.84 1.21 4.11
CA LYS A 16 -10.74 1.44 2.67
C LYS A 16 -9.33 1.85 2.25
N LYS A 17 -8.71 2.78 2.98
CA LYS A 17 -7.33 3.19 2.72
C LYS A 17 -6.37 2.00 2.82
N ARG A 18 -6.53 1.14 3.83
CA ARG A 18 -5.73 -0.07 3.99
C ARG A 18 -5.89 -1.05 2.83
N ALA A 19 -7.12 -1.25 2.35
CA ALA A 19 -7.40 -2.11 1.21
C ALA A 19 -6.74 -1.57 -0.07
N VAL A 20 -6.80 -0.26 -0.31
CA VAL A 20 -6.15 0.39 -1.46
C VAL A 20 -4.64 0.22 -1.38
N LEU A 21 -4.01 0.50 -0.23
CA LEU A 21 -2.55 0.33 -0.06
C LEU A 21 -2.10 -1.11 -0.30
N ARG A 22 -2.90 -2.11 0.11
CA ARG A 22 -2.61 -3.52 -0.18
C ARG A 22 -2.70 -3.83 -1.67
N LEU A 23 -3.73 -3.32 -2.34
CA LEU A 23 -3.87 -3.48 -3.79
C LEU A 23 -2.70 -2.83 -4.54
N GLU A 24 -2.28 -1.63 -4.15
CA GLU A 24 -1.11 -0.95 -4.71
C GLU A 24 0.18 -1.74 -4.47
N MET A 25 0.32 -2.33 -3.27
CA MET A 25 1.46 -3.19 -2.94
C MET A 25 1.50 -4.42 -3.84
N ASP A 26 0.37 -5.11 -4.01
CA ASP A 26 0.28 -6.32 -4.84
C ASP A 26 0.60 -5.99 -6.31
N TYR A 27 0.10 -4.86 -6.81
CA TYR A 27 0.40 -4.37 -8.16
C TYR A 27 1.89 -4.07 -8.34
N GLU A 28 2.51 -3.36 -7.38
CA GLU A 28 3.92 -3.00 -7.50
C GLU A 28 4.85 -4.21 -7.30
N LEU A 29 4.44 -5.22 -6.54
CA LEU A 29 5.12 -6.51 -6.45
C LEU A 29 5.10 -7.26 -7.78
N ALA A 30 3.96 -7.28 -8.48
CA ALA A 30 3.86 -7.86 -9.82
C ALA A 30 4.76 -7.11 -10.82
N THR A 31 4.77 -5.78 -10.75
CA THR A 31 5.66 -4.93 -11.58
C THR A 31 7.14 -5.22 -11.29
N LEU A 32 7.51 -5.39 -10.01
CA LEU A 32 8.87 -5.75 -9.63
C LEU A 32 9.26 -7.13 -10.15
N PHE A 33 8.34 -8.11 -10.10
CA PHE A 33 8.57 -9.46 -10.62
C PHE A 33 8.85 -9.42 -12.13
N GLU A 34 8.06 -8.68 -12.91
CA GLU A 34 8.30 -8.49 -14.35
C GLU A 34 9.65 -7.82 -14.61
N ALA A 35 9.95 -6.72 -13.91
CA ALA A 35 11.23 -6.03 -14.03
C ALA A 35 12.44 -6.92 -13.70
N MET A 36 12.28 -7.84 -12.75
CA MET A 36 13.29 -8.85 -12.42
C MET A 36 13.51 -9.83 -13.57
N ASN A 37 12.43 -10.32 -14.19
CA ASN A 37 12.49 -11.23 -15.35
C ASN A 37 13.13 -10.57 -16.57
N GLU A 38 12.79 -9.29 -16.83
CA GLU A 38 13.32 -8.51 -17.94
C GLU A 38 14.72 -7.95 -17.69
N LYS A 39 15.28 -8.15 -16.48
CA LYS A 39 16.53 -7.54 -16.02
C LYS A 39 16.55 -6.01 -16.14
N ASN A 40 15.39 -5.37 -16.02
CA ASN A 40 15.25 -3.92 -16.07
C ASN A 40 15.63 -3.30 -14.71
N GLU A 41 16.92 -3.00 -14.52
CA GLU A 41 17.43 -2.48 -13.23
C GLU A 41 16.79 -1.15 -12.81
N LYS A 42 16.50 -0.27 -13.77
CA LYS A 42 15.84 1.01 -13.47
C LYS A 42 14.45 0.76 -12.86
N GLN A 43 13.65 -0.08 -13.49
CA GLN A 43 12.31 -0.40 -13.01
C GLN A 43 12.37 -1.12 -11.65
N LYS A 44 13.33 -2.02 -11.42
CA LYS A 44 13.53 -2.67 -10.10
C LYS A 44 13.76 -1.65 -9.00
N VAL A 45 14.61 -0.64 -9.22
CA VAL A 45 14.90 0.40 -8.23
C VAL A 45 13.67 1.25 -7.95
N GLU A 46 12.95 1.65 -8.99
CA GLU A 46 11.72 2.43 -8.87
C GLU A 46 10.63 1.67 -8.11
N SER A 47 10.41 0.39 -8.46
CA SER A 47 9.42 -0.46 -7.81
C SER A 47 9.75 -0.71 -6.33
N LYS A 48 11.02 -0.98 -6.00
CA LYS A 48 11.45 -1.12 -4.60
C LYS A 48 11.26 0.17 -3.80
N SER A 49 11.52 1.34 -4.40
CA SER A 49 11.30 2.63 -3.73
C SER A 49 9.83 2.86 -3.42
N LYS A 50 8.92 2.54 -4.35
CA LYS A 50 7.48 2.64 -4.13
C LYS A 50 6.97 1.64 -3.09
N LEU A 51 7.42 0.39 -3.16
CA LEU A 51 7.08 -0.63 -2.16
C LEU A 51 7.49 -0.20 -0.75
N GLU A 52 8.66 0.41 -0.59
CA GLU A 52 9.08 0.93 0.71
C GLU A 52 8.15 2.06 1.21
N ARG A 53 7.70 2.96 0.33
CA ARG A 53 6.73 4.00 0.70
C ARG A 53 5.40 3.40 1.16
N ILE A 54 4.87 2.43 0.41
CA ILE A 54 3.62 1.72 0.74
C ILE A 54 3.77 0.99 2.08
N ARG A 55 4.89 0.30 2.30
CA ARG A 55 5.21 -0.37 3.55
C ARG A 55 5.23 0.60 4.74
N GLN A 56 5.87 1.76 4.60
CA GLN A 56 5.90 2.78 5.66
C GLN A 56 4.49 3.31 5.98
N GLU A 57 3.62 3.48 4.99
CA GLU A 57 2.22 3.84 5.24
C GLU A 57 1.44 2.75 5.97
N LEU A 58 1.60 1.49 5.56
CA LEU A 58 0.97 0.35 6.23
C LEU A 58 1.45 0.20 7.67
N LEU A 59 2.74 0.41 7.96
CA LEU A 59 3.29 0.38 9.33
C LEU A 59 2.67 1.46 10.20
N LYS A 60 2.56 2.71 9.71
CA LYS A 60 1.89 3.81 10.43
C LYS A 60 0.44 3.50 10.78
N MET A 61 -0.21 2.65 9.99
CA MET A 61 -1.59 2.21 10.19
C MET A 61 -1.71 0.92 11.03
N ASN A 62 -0.61 0.37 11.55
CA ASN A 62 -0.55 -0.96 12.17
C ASN A 62 -1.23 -2.02 11.27
N ALA A 63 -0.85 -2.06 10.00
CA ALA A 63 -1.51 -2.81 8.92
C ALA A 63 -0.66 -3.87 8.22
N LEU A 64 0.60 -3.92 8.60
CA LEU A 64 1.57 -4.97 8.31
C LEU A 64 1.61 -5.93 9.49
#